data_AF-A0A3B0V6M4-F1
#
_entry.id   AF-A0A3B0V6M4-F1
#
_cell.length_a   1.000
_cell.length_b   1.000
_cell.length_c   1.000
_cell.angle_alpha   90.00
_cell.angle_beta   90.00
_cell.angle_gamma   90.00
#
_symmetry.space_group_name_H-M   'P 1'
#
loop_
_entity.id
_entity.type
_entity.pdbx_description
1 polymer ?
#
loop_
_entity_poly.entity_id
_entity_poly.type
_entity_poly.pdbx_seq_one_letter_code
_entity_poly.pdbx_strand_id
1 'polypeptide(L)'
;MNNFTSLIDLAAERTGGAAYATTDDFFAEKENLLKTGRGIFIADKYTDRGKWMDGWESCRKRSPGNDWCAIKLGLRGIIAGVDIDTNHFLGNHPPFASLEAA
;
A
#
# COMPACT_ATOMS: atom_id res chain seq x y z
N MET A 1 12.76 10.33 23.44
CA MET A 1 11.48 9.95 22.80
C MET A 1 11.82 9.25 21.51
N ASN A 2 11.29 8.04 21.27
CA ASN A 2 11.46 7.38 19.98
C ASN A 2 10.61 8.12 18.95
N ASN A 3 11.24 8.60 17.88
CA ASN A 3 10.53 9.23 16.76
C ASN A 3 9.80 8.13 15.97
N PHE A 4 8.63 8.41 15.42
CA PHE A 4 7.87 7.48 14.58
C PHE A 4 8.76 6.85 13.50
N THR A 5 9.57 7.66 12.83
CA THR A 5 10.48 7.21 11.76
C THR A 5 11.69 6.41 12.23
N SER A 6 11.95 6.35 13.55
CA SER A 6 12.98 5.47 14.13
C SER A 6 12.45 4.09 14.54
N LEU A 7 11.13 3.87 14.45
CA LEU A 7 10.53 2.57 14.75
C LEU A 7 10.78 1.56 13.61
N ILE A 8 10.70 0.27 13.95
CA ILE A 8 10.78 -0.80 12.98
C ILE A 8 9.46 -0.85 12.21
N ASP A 9 9.56 -0.85 10.88
CA ASP A 9 8.43 -1.15 10.01
C ASP A 9 8.14 -2.67 10.02
N LEU A 10 7.03 -3.05 10.66
CA LEU A 10 6.57 -4.43 10.77
C LEU A 10 5.92 -4.95 9.48
N ALA A 11 5.49 -4.05 8.59
CA ALA A 11 4.81 -4.38 7.33
C ALA A 11 5.79 -4.49 6.15
N ALA A 12 6.96 -3.86 6.23
CA ALA A 12 7.95 -3.87 5.16
C ALA A 12 8.36 -5.28 4.70
N GLU A 13 8.58 -5.44 3.39
CA GLU A 13 9.06 -6.70 2.81
C GLU A 13 10.40 -7.16 3.43
N ARG A 14 11.28 -6.20 3.78
CA ARG A 14 12.60 -6.47 4.37
C ARG A 14 12.54 -7.08 5.77
N THR A 15 11.43 -6.90 6.48
CA THR A 15 11.19 -7.54 7.79
C THR A 15 10.37 -8.82 7.65
N GLY A 16 10.05 -9.24 6.41
CA GLY A 16 9.26 -10.42 6.09
C GLY A 16 7.77 -10.15 5.94
N GLY A 17 7.35 -8.88 5.89
CA GLY A 17 5.96 -8.51 5.66
C GLY A 17 5.51 -8.86 4.24
N ALA A 18 4.22 -9.20 4.08
CA ALA A 18 3.69 -9.64 2.81
C ALA A 18 2.23 -9.19 2.61
N ALA A 19 1.93 -8.69 1.42
CA ALA A 19 0.56 -8.38 1.00
C ALA A 19 -0.13 -9.69 0.60
N TYR A 20 -0.92 -10.25 1.52
CA TYR A 20 -1.43 -11.62 1.44
C TYR A 20 -2.63 -11.77 0.52
N ALA A 21 -3.56 -10.81 0.55
CA ALA A 21 -4.79 -10.86 -0.23
C ALA A 21 -5.30 -9.45 -0.51
N THR A 22 -6.09 -9.29 -1.57
CA THR A 22 -6.76 -8.03 -1.89
C THR A 22 -8.08 -8.31 -2.60
N THR A 23 -8.95 -7.31 -2.65
CA THR A 23 -10.13 -7.32 -3.53
C THR A 23 -9.77 -7.17 -5.00
N ASP A 24 -8.80 -6.31 -5.32
CA ASP A 24 -8.45 -5.93 -6.68
C ASP A 24 -7.07 -5.24 -6.72
N ASP A 25 -6.17 -5.73 -7.56
CA ASP A 25 -4.85 -5.16 -7.86
C ASP A 25 -4.64 -4.98 -9.37
N PHE A 26 -5.71 -4.66 -10.10
CA PHE A 26 -5.68 -4.55 -11.55
C PHE A 26 -4.63 -3.55 -12.07
N PHE A 27 -4.64 -2.28 -11.63
CA PHE A 27 -3.77 -1.26 -12.23
C PHE A 27 -2.34 -1.30 -11.71
N ALA A 28 -2.16 -1.57 -10.42
CA ALA A 28 -0.85 -1.71 -9.81
C ALA A 28 -0.89 -2.67 -8.62
N GLU A 29 0.17 -3.46 -8.45
CA GLU A 29 0.20 -4.62 -7.56
C GLU A 29 0.24 -4.22 -6.07
N LYS A 30 -0.52 -4.92 -5.23
CA LYS A 30 -0.60 -4.69 -3.78
C LYS A 30 0.75 -4.80 -3.07
N GLU A 31 1.67 -5.60 -3.59
CA GLU A 31 3.00 -5.81 -3.05
C GLU A 31 3.83 -4.53 -3.06
N ASN A 32 3.51 -3.55 -3.93
CA ASN A 32 4.18 -2.26 -3.96
C ASN A 32 3.98 -1.44 -2.66
N LEU A 33 2.94 -1.72 -1.88
CA LEU A 33 2.70 -1.07 -0.57
C LEU A 33 3.82 -1.30 0.44
N LEU A 34 4.58 -2.40 0.29
CA LEU A 34 5.54 -2.87 1.30
C LEU A 34 7.00 -2.65 0.89
N LYS A 35 7.20 -2.02 -0.28
CA LYS A 35 8.53 -1.72 -0.83
C LYS A 35 9.22 -0.62 -0.03
N THR A 36 10.54 -0.66 -0.05
CA THR A 36 11.35 0.34 0.67
C THR A 36 11.33 1.69 -0.04
N GLY A 37 11.13 2.75 0.74
CA GLY A 37 11.22 4.13 0.25
C GLY A 37 9.89 4.68 -0.23
N ARG A 38 9.92 5.91 -0.73
CA ARG A 38 8.73 6.57 -1.27
C ARG A 38 8.50 6.12 -2.70
N GLY A 39 7.24 5.89 -3.08
CA GLY A 39 6.89 5.49 -4.45
C GLY A 39 7.43 6.47 -5.49
N ILE A 40 7.95 5.96 -6.60
CA ILE A 40 8.48 6.76 -7.72
C ILE A 40 7.46 6.89 -8.86
N PHE A 41 7.57 8.00 -9.61
CA PHE A 41 6.78 8.21 -10.82
C PHE A 41 7.66 8.25 -12.07
N ILE A 42 7.30 7.45 -13.07
CA ILE A 42 7.98 7.42 -14.36
C ILE A 42 6.95 7.81 -15.43
N ALA A 43 7.08 9.02 -15.98
CA ALA A 43 6.03 9.67 -16.77
C ALA A 43 5.53 8.82 -17.96
N ASP A 44 6.46 8.20 -18.70
CA ASP A 44 6.19 7.48 -19.95
C ASP A 44 6.27 5.96 -19.78
N LYS A 45 6.08 5.45 -18.57
CA LYS A 45 6.07 4.01 -18.30
C LYS A 45 4.64 3.48 -18.18
N TYR A 46 4.38 2.43 -18.94
CA TYR A 46 3.09 1.76 -19.01
C TYR A 46 3.27 0.25 -18.87
N THR A 47 2.24 -0.40 -18.35
CA THR A 47 2.06 -1.86 -18.35
C THR A 47 0.97 -2.21 -19.36
N ASP A 48 0.69 -3.51 -19.51
CA ASP A 48 -0.48 -4.00 -20.25
C ASP A 48 -1.83 -3.61 -19.59
N ARG A 49 -1.80 -3.10 -18.35
CA ARG A 49 -2.99 -2.74 -17.56
C ARG A 49 -3.20 -1.25 -17.42
N GLY A 50 -2.27 -0.41 -17.89
CA GLY A 50 -2.39 1.04 -17.82
C GLY A 50 -1.07 1.73 -17.55
N LYS A 51 -1.13 2.91 -16.92
CA LYS A 51 0.09 3.61 -16.48
C LYS A 51 0.75 2.81 -15.36
N TRP A 52 2.07 2.67 -15.42
CA TRP A 52 2.79 2.04 -14.32
C TRP A 52 2.82 2.96 -13.10
N MET A 53 2.44 2.43 -11.94
CA MET A 53 2.45 3.14 -10.66
C MET A 53 3.27 2.36 -9.63
N ASP A 54 4.04 3.07 -8.82
CA ASP A 54 4.77 2.50 -7.68
C ASP A 54 3.91 2.58 -6.41
N GLY A 55 2.87 1.76 -6.39
CA GLY A 55 1.87 1.69 -5.33
C GLY A 55 0.82 0.63 -5.68
N TRP A 56 -0.28 0.60 -4.92
CA TRP A 56 -1.40 -0.30 -5.18
C TRP A 56 -2.58 0.49 -5.74
N GLU A 57 -3.15 0.02 -6.86
CA GLU A 57 -4.27 0.68 -7.51
C GLU A 57 -5.30 -0.33 -8.01
N SER A 58 -6.53 -0.21 -7.51
CA SER A 58 -7.70 -0.97 -7.95
C SER A 58 -8.45 -0.26 -9.07
N CYS A 59 -9.31 -0.99 -9.76
CA CYS A 59 -10.29 -0.41 -10.67
C CYS A 59 -11.28 0.50 -9.94
N ARG A 60 -11.80 1.51 -10.66
CA ARG A 60 -12.86 2.37 -10.11
C ARG A 60 -14.11 1.54 -9.78
N LYS A 61 -14.36 1.37 -8.48
CA LYS A 61 -15.54 0.67 -7.97
C LYS A 61 -16.81 1.45 -8.24
N ARG A 62 -17.83 0.76 -8.79
CA ARG A 62 -19.19 1.29 -9.02
C ARG A 62 -20.26 0.55 -8.21
N SER A 63 -19.84 -0.34 -7.33
CA SER A 63 -20.68 -1.07 -6.37
C SER A 63 -20.43 -0.57 -4.95
N PRO A 64 -21.34 -0.84 -4.00
CA PRO A 64 -21.11 -0.53 -2.59
C PRO A 64 -19.88 -1.25 -2.02
N GLY A 65 -19.28 -0.65 -0.98
CA GLY A 65 -18.12 -1.19 -0.25
C GLY A 65 -16.81 -0.48 -0.59
N ASN A 66 -15.71 -1.01 -0.06
CA ASN A 66 -14.35 -0.52 -0.25
C ASN A 66 -13.46 -1.60 -0.87
N ASP A 67 -12.32 -1.21 -1.40
CA ASP A 67 -11.23 -2.14 -1.67
C ASP A 67 -10.37 -2.31 -0.42
N TRP A 68 -9.78 -3.48 -0.27
CA TRP A 68 -8.93 -3.80 0.88
C TRP A 68 -7.71 -4.60 0.45
N CYS A 69 -6.63 -4.47 1.22
CA CYS A 69 -5.44 -5.29 1.11
C CYS A 69 -5.09 -5.82 2.52
N ALA A 70 -5.04 -7.13 2.67
CA ALA A 70 -4.64 -7.78 3.91
C ALA A 70 -3.12 -7.94 3.92
N ILE A 71 -2.46 -7.37 4.93
CA ILE A 71 -1.01 -7.42 5.09
C ILE A 71 -0.67 -8.31 6.28
N LYS A 72 0.20 -9.30 6.06
CA LYS A 72 0.81 -10.08 7.13
C LYS A 72 2.07 -9.35 7.58
N LEU A 73 2.15 -9.04 8.87
CA LEU A 73 3.37 -8.47 9.46
C LEU A 73 4.50 -9.50 9.44
N GLY A 74 5.72 -9.04 9.16
CA GLY A 74 6.91 -9.89 9.10
C GLY A 74 7.44 -10.29 10.48
N LEU A 75 7.21 -9.43 11.47
CA LEU A 75 7.65 -9.62 12.85
C LEU A 75 6.48 -9.46 13.81
N ARG A 76 6.53 -10.17 14.95
CA ARG A 76 5.63 -9.91 16.07
C ARG A 76 5.99 -8.56 16.71
N GLY A 77 4.99 -7.74 17.01
CA GLY A 77 5.22 -6.44 17.61
C GLY A 77 3.92 -5.73 18.00
N ILE A 78 4.07 -4.52 18.53
CA ILE A 78 2.96 -3.62 18.86
C ILE A 78 2.95 -2.52 17.79
N ILE A 79 1.80 -2.31 17.15
CA ILE A 79 1.61 -1.23 16.18
C ILE A 79 1.51 0.08 16.97
N ALA A 80 2.54 0.92 16.87
CA ALA A 80 2.57 2.24 17.51
C ALA A 80 2.03 3.36 16.61
N GLY A 81 1.96 3.11 15.30
CA GLY A 81 1.48 4.04 14.28
C GLY A 81 1.49 3.39 12.91
N VAL A 82 0.88 4.06 11.94
CA VAL A 82 0.73 3.59 10.56
C VAL A 82 0.98 4.76 9.63
N ASP A 83 1.68 4.52 8.54
CA ASP A 83 1.84 5.48 7.44
C ASP A 83 1.04 4.99 6.23
N ILE A 84 0.23 5.87 5.63
CA ILE A 84 -0.53 5.60 4.41
C ILE A 84 -0.13 6.69 3.41
N ASP A 85 0.88 6.41 2.59
CA ASP A 85 1.39 7.35 1.59
C ASP A 85 0.63 7.21 0.27
N THR A 86 0.00 8.30 -0.16
CA THR A 86 -0.73 8.40 -1.44
C THR A 86 0.08 9.12 -2.51
N ASN A 87 1.41 9.16 -2.36
CA ASN A 87 2.32 9.81 -3.30
C ASN A 87 2.02 9.40 -4.76
N HIS A 88 2.01 10.39 -5.65
CA HIS A 88 1.70 10.24 -7.08
C HIS A 88 0.27 9.82 -7.48
N PHE A 89 -0.60 9.46 -6.54
CA PHE A 89 -2.02 9.21 -6.78
C PHE A 89 -2.84 10.52 -6.77
N LEU A 90 -2.61 11.35 -7.78
CA LEU A 90 -3.20 12.69 -7.90
C LEU A 90 -4.60 12.62 -8.53
N GLY A 91 -5.62 12.78 -7.69
CA GLY A 91 -7.04 12.76 -8.09
C GLY A 91 -7.70 11.38 -8.03
N ASN A 92 -6.92 10.30 -7.89
CA ASN A 92 -7.38 8.92 -7.72
C ASN A 92 -6.97 8.28 -6.38
N HIS A 93 -6.33 9.02 -5.46
CA HIS A 93 -6.11 8.54 -4.10
C HIS A 93 -7.45 8.23 -3.40
N PRO A 94 -7.46 7.25 -2.48
CA PRO A 94 -8.67 6.95 -1.74
C PRO A 94 -9.10 8.17 -0.90
N PRO A 95 -10.40 8.52 -0.88
CA PRO A 95 -10.89 9.66 -0.10
C PRO A 95 -10.82 9.38 1.42
N PHE A 96 -10.83 8.11 1.82
CA PHE A 96 -10.76 7.66 3.21
C PHE A 96 -10.01 6.33 3.28
N ALA A 97 -9.41 6.05 4.44
CA ALA A 97 -8.79 4.78 4.75
C ALA A 97 -9.11 4.38 6.20
N SER A 98 -9.15 3.08 6.46
CA SER A 98 -9.27 2.49 7.79
C SER A 98 -8.33 1.30 7.91
N LEU A 99 -8.02 0.91 9.14
CA LEU A 99 -7.24 -0.28 9.44
C LEU A 99 -7.98 -1.16 10.44
N GLU A 100 -7.86 -2.46 10.21
CA GLU A 100 -8.33 -3.53 11.10
C GLU A 100 -7.16 -4.48 11.35
N ALA A 101 -7.11 -5.10 12.53
CA ALA A 101 -6.05 -6.03 12.91
C ALA A 101 -6.65 -7.25 13.63
N ALA A 102 -6.03 -8.41 13.42
CA ALA A 102 -6.42 -9.71 13.98
C ALA A 102 -5.19 -10.48 14.47
#